data_AF-A0AAJ1TS71-F1
#
_entry.id   AF-A0AAJ1TS71-F1
#
_cell.length_a   1.000
_cell.length_b   1.000
_cell.length_c   1.000
_cell.angle_alpha   90.00
_cell.angle_beta   90.00
_cell.angle_gamma   90.00
#
_symmetry.space_group_name_H-M   'P 1'
#
loop_
_entity.id
_entity.type
_entity.pdbx_description
1 polymer ?
#
loop_
_entity_poly.entity_id
_entity_poly.type
_entity_poly.pdbx_seq_one_letter_code
_entity_poly.pdbx_strand_id
1 'polypeptide(L)'
;MRRAFLNPAPSIAWLPGAPAPARLLVVALLAAPLAACSGDAVRTLATDAGYGPRVVAAPDFVTESRSKEPPAFMPVGVDAPKRPVRAKSAEGQKALEAELEGARGRNQSRGRAAESAGRGAAATIKPAPAAAQ
;
A
#
# COMPACT_ATOMS: atom_id res chain seq x y z
N MET A 1 42.67 4.82 -19.34
CA MET A 1 41.46 3.99 -19.49
C MET A 1 40.23 4.89 -19.33
N ARG A 2 39.59 5.30 -20.44
CA ARG A 2 38.43 6.20 -20.45
C ARG A 2 37.19 5.39 -20.82
N ARG A 3 36.24 5.27 -19.89
CA ARG A 3 34.91 4.68 -20.14
C ARG A 3 33.99 5.77 -20.67
N ALA A 4 33.81 5.81 -21.98
CA ALA A 4 32.77 6.61 -22.61
C ALA A 4 32.03 5.71 -23.59
N PHE A 5 31.03 4.95 -23.14
CA PHE A 5 30.01 4.29 -23.97
C PHE A 5 28.88 3.77 -23.06
N LEU A 6 28.11 4.68 -22.46
CA LEU A 6 26.82 4.38 -21.85
C LEU A 6 25.86 5.50 -22.24
N ASN A 7 25.40 5.45 -23.50
CA ASN A 7 24.20 6.19 -23.90
C ASN A 7 23.59 5.51 -25.14
N PRO A 8 22.51 4.75 -25.03
CA PRO A 8 21.70 4.42 -26.19
C PRO A 8 20.84 5.65 -26.50
N ALA A 9 21.24 6.44 -27.51
CA ALA A 9 20.36 7.43 -28.10
C ALA A 9 19.09 6.72 -28.63
N PRO A 10 17.88 7.29 -28.47
CA PRO A 10 16.73 6.80 -29.20
C PRO A 10 16.98 7.05 -30.68
N SER A 11 17.23 5.97 -31.43
CA SER A 11 17.21 5.99 -32.89
C SER A 11 15.80 6.33 -33.36
N ILE A 12 15.52 7.63 -33.44
CA ILE A 12 14.40 8.16 -34.20
C ILE A 12 14.78 7.91 -35.67
N ALA A 13 14.41 6.73 -36.15
CA ALA A 13 14.44 6.41 -37.56
C ALA A 13 13.49 7.39 -38.26
N TRP A 14 14.10 8.39 -38.87
CA TRP A 14 13.47 9.37 -39.75
C TRP A 14 12.86 8.58 -40.92
N LEU A 15 11.55 8.36 -40.90
CA LEU A 15 10.82 7.92 -42.10
C LEU A 15 10.81 9.11 -43.07
N PRO A 16 11.52 9.07 -44.20
CA PRO A 16 11.47 10.15 -45.17
C PRO A 16 10.14 10.05 -45.94
N GLY A 17 9.36 11.14 -45.98
CA GLY A 17 8.38 11.33 -47.05
C GLY A 17 6.90 11.03 -46.80
N ALA A 18 6.39 11.02 -45.56
CA ALA A 18 4.94 10.98 -45.34
C ALA A 18 4.36 12.40 -45.11
N PRO A 19 3.32 12.83 -45.84
CA PRO A 19 2.73 14.16 -45.67
C PRO A 19 2.10 14.29 -44.27
N ALA A 20 2.23 15.46 -43.64
CA ALA A 20 1.72 15.78 -42.30
C ALA A 20 0.29 15.27 -41.96
N PRO A 21 -0.72 15.36 -42.87
CA PRO A 21 -2.05 14.83 -42.58
C PRO A 21 -2.07 13.30 -42.42
N ALA A 22 -1.24 12.55 -43.15
CA ALA A 22 -1.21 11.10 -43.08
C ALA A 22 -0.64 10.60 -41.74
N ARG A 23 0.32 11.32 -41.17
CA ARG A 23 0.89 10.99 -39.85
C ARG A 23 -0.11 11.24 -38.72
N LEU A 24 -0.88 12.33 -38.77
CA LEU A 24 -1.95 12.60 -37.82
C LEU A 24 -3.08 11.57 -37.91
N LEU A 25 -3.41 11.12 -39.12
CA LEU A 25 -4.44 10.10 -39.36
C LEU A 25 -4.04 8.74 -38.78
N VAL A 26 -2.77 8.34 -38.93
CA VAL A 26 -2.23 7.10 -38.35
C VAL A 26 -2.20 7.18 -36.81
N VAL A 27 -1.79 8.31 -36.24
CA VAL A 27 -1.81 8.51 -34.78
C VAL A 27 -3.25 8.53 -34.24
N ALA A 28 -4.20 9.13 -34.95
CA ALA A 28 -5.62 9.14 -34.58
C ALA A 28 -6.25 7.73 -34.67
N LEU A 29 -5.93 6.95 -35.71
CA LEU A 29 -6.39 5.56 -35.84
C LEU A 29 -5.83 4.66 -34.73
N LEU A 30 -4.58 4.87 -34.33
CA LEU A 30 -3.94 4.10 -33.25
C LEU A 30 -4.39 4.53 -31.85
N ALA A 31 -4.79 5.79 -31.66
CA ALA A 31 -5.28 6.31 -30.38
C ALA A 31 -6.74 5.94 -30.07
N ALA A 32 -7.58 5.74 -31.10
CA ALA A 32 -8.97 5.34 -30.95
C ALA A 32 -9.20 4.04 -30.13
N PRO A 33 -8.46 2.92 -30.36
CA PRO A 33 -8.64 1.70 -29.56
C PRO A 33 -8.10 1.81 -28.13
N LEU A 34 -7.18 2.74 -27.84
CA LEU A 34 -6.62 2.93 -26.51
C LEU A 34 -7.61 3.61 -25.55
N ALA A 35 -8.46 4.52 -26.06
CA ALA A 35 -9.56 5.11 -25.30
C ALA A 35 -10.70 4.10 -25.02
N ALA A 36 -10.75 3.02 -25.79
CA ALA A 36 -11.72 1.94 -25.65
C ALA A 36 -11.39 0.98 -24.49
N CYS A 37 -10.11 0.89 -24.08
CA CYS A 37 -9.67 0.01 -22.99
C CYS A 37 -9.95 0.55 -21.57
N SER A 38 -10.36 1.82 -21.41
CA SER A 38 -10.68 2.42 -20.11
C SER A 38 -12.11 2.98 -20.02
N GLY A 39 -12.90 2.87 -21.08
CA GLY A 39 -14.22 3.48 -21.18
C GLY A 39 -15.36 2.45 -21.17
N ASP A 40 -16.43 2.78 -20.44
CA ASP A 40 -17.69 2.03 -20.39
C ASP A 40 -18.34 1.86 -21.80
N ALA A 41 -17.89 2.64 -22.78
CA ALA A 41 -18.38 2.60 -24.17
C ALA A 41 -18.19 1.25 -24.87
N VAL A 42 -17.12 0.51 -24.60
CA VAL A 42 -16.94 -0.84 -25.17
C VAL A 42 -17.90 -1.83 -24.50
N ARG A 43 -18.14 -1.65 -23.20
CA ARG A 43 -19.06 -2.47 -22.44
C ARG A 43 -20.50 -2.27 -22.90
N THR A 44 -20.92 -1.02 -23.08
CA THR A 44 -22.27 -0.68 -23.57
C THR A 44 -22.50 -1.16 -25.01
N LEU A 45 -21.52 -0.97 -25.90
CA LEU A 45 -21.63 -1.46 -27.28
C LEU A 45 -21.69 -2.99 -27.35
N ALA A 46 -20.92 -3.69 -26.50
CA ALA A 46 -20.95 -5.15 -26.41
C ALA A 46 -22.27 -5.66 -25.80
N THR A 47 -22.83 -4.99 -24.80
CA THR A 47 -24.16 -5.34 -24.26
C THR A 47 -25.27 -5.10 -25.27
N ASP A 48 -25.25 -3.99 -26.01
CA ASP A 48 -26.23 -3.66 -27.04
C ASP A 48 -26.14 -4.61 -28.25
N ALA A 49 -24.93 -5.05 -28.60
CA ALA A 49 -24.70 -6.08 -29.61
C ALA A 49 -25.04 -7.51 -29.13
N GLY A 50 -25.55 -7.67 -27.90
CA GLY A 50 -25.94 -8.96 -27.33
C GLY A 50 -24.77 -9.84 -26.85
N TYR A 51 -23.54 -9.32 -26.91
CA TYR A 51 -22.30 -9.98 -26.47
C TYR A 51 -21.91 -9.65 -25.02
N GLY A 52 -22.80 -9.02 -24.25
CA GLY A 52 -22.59 -8.68 -22.84
C GLY A 52 -23.39 -9.56 -21.87
N PRO A 53 -23.01 -9.57 -20.58
CA PRO A 53 -23.78 -10.25 -19.55
C PRO A 53 -25.23 -9.75 -19.57
N ARG A 54 -26.20 -10.66 -19.69
CA ARG A 54 -27.62 -10.29 -19.70
C ARG A 54 -27.94 -9.51 -18.44
N VAL A 55 -28.59 -8.36 -18.60
CA VAL A 55 -29.12 -7.60 -17.48
C VAL A 55 -30.27 -8.41 -16.89
N VAL A 56 -29.94 -9.25 -15.90
CA VAL A 56 -30.94 -9.94 -15.10
C VAL A 56 -31.53 -8.91 -14.16
N ALA A 57 -32.85 -8.70 -14.25
CA ALA A 57 -33.55 -7.84 -13.31
C ALA A 57 -33.24 -8.31 -11.88
N ALA A 58 -32.83 -7.37 -11.02
CA ALA A 58 -32.61 -7.69 -9.63
C ALA A 58 -33.94 -8.17 -9.01
N PRO A 59 -33.92 -9.17 -8.12
CA PRO A 59 -35.12 -9.59 -7.38
C PRO A 59 -35.77 -8.42 -6.64
N ASP A 60 -37.09 -8.47 -6.45
CA ASP A 60 -37.87 -7.36 -5.89
C ASP A 60 -37.38 -6.91 -4.50
N PHE A 61 -36.97 -7.85 -3.65
CA PHE A 61 -36.41 -7.50 -2.34
C PHE A 61 -35.10 -6.70 -2.44
N VAL A 62 -34.33 -6.87 -3.52
CA VAL A 62 -33.08 -6.12 -3.77
C VAL A 62 -33.38 -4.71 -4.27
N THR A 63 -34.41 -4.56 -5.11
CA THR A 63 -34.83 -3.25 -5.61
C THR A 63 -35.49 -2.41 -4.52
N GLU A 64 -36.21 -3.05 -3.60
CA GLU A 64 -36.86 -2.39 -2.45
C GLU A 64 -35.90 -2.08 -1.30
N SER A 65 -34.94 -2.97 -1.00
CA SER A 65 -33.98 -2.76 0.10
C SER A 65 -32.85 -1.79 -0.26
N ARG A 66 -32.53 -1.64 -1.54
CA ARG A 66 -31.45 -0.74 -1.98
C ARG A 66 -31.94 0.71 -1.97
N SER A 67 -31.26 1.56 -1.21
CA SER A 67 -31.47 3.00 -1.27
C SER A 67 -31.34 3.51 -2.71
N LYS A 68 -32.34 4.27 -3.17
CA LYS A 68 -32.37 4.89 -4.52
C LYS A 68 -31.44 6.10 -4.62
N GLU A 69 -30.98 6.61 -3.48
CA GLU A 69 -30.02 7.70 -3.42
C GLU A 69 -28.61 7.20 -3.78
N PRO A 70 -27.79 8.02 -4.46
CA PRO A 70 -26.41 7.68 -4.71
C PRO A 70 -25.73 7.35 -3.37
N PRO A 71 -25.03 6.21 -3.26
CA PRO A 71 -24.41 5.82 -2.01
C PRO A 71 -23.45 6.92 -1.60
N ALA A 72 -23.68 7.51 -0.42
CA ALA A 72 -22.68 8.29 0.30
C ALA A 72 -21.59 7.35 0.81
N PHE A 73 -20.86 6.73 -0.13
CA PHE A 73 -19.80 5.80 0.18
C PHE A 73 -18.62 6.61 0.69
N MET A 74 -18.22 6.37 1.94
CA MET A 74 -16.98 6.89 2.46
C MET A 74 -15.85 6.24 1.64
N PRO A 75 -14.99 7.00 0.95
CA PRO A 75 -14.04 6.42 0.02
C PRO A 75 -13.02 5.59 0.79
N VAL A 76 -13.23 4.28 0.83
CA VAL A 76 -12.27 3.32 1.38
C VAL A 76 -11.06 3.30 0.45
N GLY A 77 -9.85 3.35 1.01
CA GLY A 77 -8.61 3.42 0.23
C GLY A 77 -8.09 4.83 -0.07
N VAL A 78 -8.67 5.88 0.53
CA VAL A 78 -8.00 7.19 0.57
C VAL A 78 -7.02 7.16 1.72
N ASP A 79 -5.75 6.98 1.39
CA ASP A 79 -4.66 7.12 2.35
C ASP A 79 -4.72 8.51 3.01
N ALA A 80 -4.66 8.52 4.33
CA ALA A 80 -4.55 9.77 5.06
C ALA A 80 -3.36 10.59 4.53
N PRO A 81 -3.45 11.93 4.48
CA PRO A 81 -2.36 12.78 4.02
C PRO A 81 -1.05 12.38 4.72
N LYS A 82 -0.02 12.07 3.91
CA LYS A 82 1.26 11.60 4.44
C LYS A 82 1.81 12.65 5.39
N ARG A 83 1.90 12.31 6.67
CA ARG A 83 2.46 13.21 7.69
C ARG A 83 3.87 13.61 7.26
N PRO A 84 4.25 14.89 7.34
CA PRO A 84 5.61 15.31 7.03
C PRO A 84 6.57 14.62 8.00
N VAL A 85 7.38 13.68 7.50
CA VAL A 85 8.40 13.00 8.29
C VAL A 85 9.66 13.86 8.22
N ARG A 86 9.97 14.58 9.30
CA ARG A 86 11.27 15.24 9.42
C ARG A 86 12.33 14.17 9.70
N ALA A 87 13.40 14.15 8.91
CA ALA A 87 14.56 13.33 9.22
C ALA A 87 15.10 13.74 10.59
N LYS A 88 15.22 12.78 11.52
CA LYS A 88 15.87 13.04 12.82
C LYS A 88 17.32 13.39 12.55
N SER A 89 17.81 14.49 13.14
CA SER A 89 19.24 14.85 13.04
C SER A 89 20.12 13.73 13.61
N ALA A 90 21.35 13.59 13.12
CA ALA A 90 22.29 12.58 13.62
C ALA A 90 22.52 12.72 15.14
N GLU A 91 22.60 13.96 15.63
CA GLU A 91 22.70 14.27 17.06
C GLU A 91 21.46 13.81 17.84
N GLY A 92 20.25 14.06 17.31
CA GLY A 92 19.00 13.61 17.95
C GLY A 92 18.86 12.08 17.98
N GLN A 93 19.42 11.38 16.99
CA GLN A 93 19.47 9.92 16.99
C GLN A 93 20.44 9.41 18.07
N LYS A 94 21.61 10.03 18.22
CA LYS A 94 22.60 9.66 19.25
C LYS A 94 22.13 9.96 20.66
N ALA A 95 21.42 11.07 20.87
CA ALA A 95 20.80 11.39 22.15
C ALA A 95 19.73 10.34 22.53
N LEU A 96 18.89 9.94 21.58
CA LEU A 96 17.88 8.89 21.79
C LEU A 96 18.51 7.53 22.09
N GLU A 97 19.60 7.17 21.39
CA GLU A 97 20.35 5.95 21.63
C GLU A 97 20.90 5.90 23.07
N ALA A 98 21.50 7.01 23.53
CA ALA A 98 22.02 7.13 24.89
C ALA A 98 20.89 7.05 25.95
N GLU A 99 19.74 7.66 25.68
CA GLU A 99 18.58 7.59 26.56
C GLU A 99 18.06 6.15 26.71
N LEU A 100 17.91 5.44 25.59
CA LEU A 100 17.43 4.07 25.56
C LEU A 100 18.40 3.10 26.23
N GLU A 101 19.71 3.25 26.02
CA GLU A 101 20.71 2.41 26.69
C GLU A 101 20.75 2.70 28.20
N GLY A 102 20.61 3.97 28.60
CA GLY A 102 20.46 4.33 30.01
C GLY A 102 19.21 3.72 30.65
N ALA A 103 18.08 3.72 29.93
CA ALA A 103 16.84 3.08 30.38
C ALA A 103 16.99 1.56 30.52
N ARG A 104 17.67 0.91 29.57
CA ARG A 104 18.00 -0.51 29.62
C ARG A 104 18.84 -0.83 30.85
N GLY A 105 19.91 -0.06 31.12
CA GLY A 105 20.76 -0.25 32.30
C GLY A 105 19.97 -0.16 33.62
N ARG A 106 19.08 0.83 33.75
CA ARG A 106 18.19 0.95 34.92
C ARG A 106 17.21 -0.22 35.08
N ASN A 107 16.68 -0.73 33.97
CA ASN A 107 15.78 -1.88 34.03
C ASN A 107 16.55 -3.15 34.47
N GLN A 108 17.72 -3.40 33.88
CA GLN A 108 18.55 -4.54 34.27
C GLN A 108 18.98 -4.50 35.74
N SER A 109 19.36 -3.33 36.27
CA SER A 109 19.72 -3.23 37.69
C SER A 109 18.53 -3.51 38.60
N ARG A 110 17.34 -2.97 38.28
CA ARG A 110 16.09 -3.26 39.00
C ARG A 110 15.70 -4.73 38.91
N GLY A 111 15.86 -5.35 37.75
CA GLY A 111 15.60 -6.77 37.52
C GLY A 111 16.49 -7.66 38.39
N ARG A 112 17.80 -7.37 38.42
CA ARG A 112 18.75 -8.09 39.30
C ARG A 112 18.43 -7.89 40.78
N ALA A 113 18.04 -6.68 41.18
CA ALA A 113 17.64 -6.41 42.55
C ALA A 113 16.37 -7.20 42.95
N ALA A 114 15.38 -7.24 42.06
CA ALA A 114 14.15 -8.03 42.26
C ALA A 114 14.43 -9.54 42.29
N GLU A 115 15.32 -10.04 41.42
CA GLU A 115 15.73 -11.44 41.41
C GLU A 115 16.42 -11.84 42.73
N SER A 116 17.37 -11.03 43.20
CA SER A 116 18.05 -11.25 44.48
C SER A 116 17.06 -11.24 45.66
N ALA A 117 16.11 -10.30 45.67
CA ALA A 117 15.07 -10.25 46.69
C ALA A 117 14.15 -11.49 46.64
N GLY A 118 13.76 -11.94 45.45
CA GLY A 118 12.95 -13.14 45.24
C GLY A 118 13.64 -14.42 45.69
N ARG A 119 14.95 -14.57 45.43
CA ARG A 119 15.75 -15.71 45.94
C ARG A 119 15.82 -15.71 47.47
N GLY A 120 15.98 -14.55 48.09
CA GLY A 120 15.95 -14.41 49.55
C GLY A 120 14.60 -14.78 50.15
N ALA A 121 13.50 -14.37 49.51
CA ALA A 121 12.14 -14.72 49.94
C ALA A 121 11.79 -16.21 49.71
N ALA A 122 12.27 -16.81 48.61
CA ALA A 122 12.06 -18.24 48.36
C ALA A 122 12.76 -19.15 49.37
N ALA A 123 13.88 -18.70 49.96
CA ALA A 123 14.60 -19.46 50.99
C ALA A 123 13.82 -19.59 52.31
N THR A 124 12.86 -18.69 52.58
CA THR A 124 12.06 -18.70 53.83
C THR A 124 10.69 -19.37 53.67
N ILE A 125 10.28 -19.70 52.44
CA ILE A 125 9.00 -20.37 52.17
C ILE A 125 9.24 -21.89 52.09
N LYS A 126 8.78 -22.64 53.10
CA LYS A 126 8.78 -24.10 53.07
C LYS A 126 7.71 -24.58 52.06
N PRO A 127 8.06 -25.34 51.01
CA PRO A 127 7.06 -25.83 50.06
C PRO A 127 6.08 -26.76 50.78
N ALA A 128 4.77 -26.53 50.55
CA ALA A 128 3.72 -27.39 51.06
C ALA A 128 3.80 -28.76 50.37
N PRO A 129 3.61 -29.88 51.09
CA PRO A 129 3.69 -31.20 50.50
C PRO A 129 2.63 -31.36 49.41
N ALA A 130 3.02 -31.92 48.27
CA ALA A 130 2.10 -32.25 47.19
C ALA A 130 1.06 -33.25 47.70
N ALA A 131 -0.23 -32.96 47.47
CA ALA A 131 -1.32 -33.85 47.85
C ALA A 131 -1.14 -35.20 47.13
N ALA A 132 -1.06 -36.28 47.91
CA ALA A 132 -1.04 -37.64 47.39
C ALA A 132 -2.40 -37.96 46.76
N GLN A 133 -2.39 -38.38 45.49
CA GLN A 133 -3.52 -39.05 44.83
C GLN A 133 -3.31 -40.55 44.92
#